data_AF-A0A1V4MVM3-F1
#
_entry.id   AF-A0A1V4MVM3-F1
#
_cell.length_a   1.000
_cell.length_b   1.000
_cell.length_c   1.000
_cell.angle_alpha   90.00
_cell.angle_beta   90.00
_cell.angle_gamma   90.00
#
_symmetry.space_group_name_H-M   'P 1'
#
loop_
_entity.id
_entity.type
_entity.pdbx_description
1 polymer ?
#
loop_
_entity_poly.entity_id
_entity_poly.type
_entity_poly.pdbx_seq_one_letter_code
_entity_poly.pdbx_strand_id
1 'polypeptide(L)'
;MPVSEGEDFVFTAEMTYTGAAGTGRGCLLGSRDLILQLPVRTFTGSERTMGTRDWFIEGRPVVEYVRSRLEDPAIDATGLDGLMRELASAVEGAVLVDLSVVRRFKVRTSLLSGGIYTSLRDSGPGWKGFPLRKADAAGFRDSYRGHPASAGG
;
A
#
# COMPACT_ATOMS: atom_id res chain seq x y z
N MET A 1 -5.00 22.07 4.50
CA MET A 1 -6.36 21.52 4.34
C MET A 1 -6.29 20.06 4.75
N PRO A 2 -7.31 19.52 5.43
CA PRO A 2 -7.36 18.09 5.72
C PRO A 2 -7.24 17.27 4.43
N VAL A 3 -6.58 16.12 4.51
CA VAL A 3 -6.47 15.21 3.37
C VAL A 3 -7.83 14.59 3.01
N SER A 4 -8.06 14.38 1.72
CA SER A 4 -9.29 13.82 1.15
C SER A 4 -9.01 12.55 0.35
N GLU A 5 -9.81 11.50 0.56
CA GLU A 5 -9.69 10.26 -0.19
C GLU A 5 -10.18 10.44 -1.63
N GLY A 6 -9.42 9.92 -2.60
CA GLY A 6 -9.61 10.11 -4.04
C GLY A 6 -8.92 11.35 -4.60
N GLU A 7 -8.60 12.33 -3.76
CA GLU A 7 -7.88 13.56 -4.16
C GLU A 7 -6.42 13.53 -3.68
N ASP A 8 -6.19 13.41 -2.37
CA ASP A 8 -4.85 13.43 -1.76
C ASP A 8 -4.29 12.02 -1.52
N PHE A 9 -5.18 11.06 -1.23
CA PHE A 9 -4.79 9.68 -0.97
C PHE A 9 -5.83 8.67 -1.46
N VAL A 10 -5.44 7.40 -1.48
CA VAL A 10 -6.34 6.26 -1.69
C VAL A 10 -5.97 5.16 -0.71
N PHE A 11 -6.98 4.56 -0.06
CA PHE A 11 -6.74 3.53 0.95
C PHE A 11 -7.56 2.27 0.66
N THR A 12 -6.92 1.11 0.81
CA THR A 12 -7.65 -0.16 0.91
C THR A 12 -7.30 -0.87 2.21
N ALA A 13 -8.34 -1.17 2.97
CA ALA A 13 -8.22 -1.89 4.24
C ALA A 13 -7.85 -3.37 4.05
N GLU A 14 -7.97 -3.90 2.83
CA GLU A 14 -7.74 -5.30 2.57
C GLU A 14 -7.04 -5.53 1.23
N MET A 15 -5.87 -6.13 1.32
CA MET A 15 -5.10 -6.64 0.19
C MET A 15 -4.39 -7.95 0.55
N THR A 16 -3.90 -8.68 -0.44
CA THR A 16 -3.00 -9.81 -0.18
C THR A 16 -1.61 -9.31 0.16
N TYR A 17 -1.17 -9.51 1.40
CA TYR A 17 0.18 -9.16 1.82
C TYR A 17 1.16 -10.29 1.50
N THR A 18 2.30 -9.91 0.93
CA THR A 18 3.48 -10.78 0.75
C THR A 18 4.70 -9.93 1.03
N GLY A 19 5.43 -10.24 2.10
CA GLY A 19 6.60 -9.45 2.50
C GLY A 19 7.44 -10.15 3.56
N ALA A 20 8.36 -9.41 4.17
CA ALA A 20 9.31 -9.97 5.15
C ALA A 20 8.61 -10.50 6.42
N ALA A 21 7.45 -9.94 6.78
CA ALA A 21 6.64 -10.39 7.92
C ALA A 21 5.84 -11.69 7.66
N GLY A 22 5.94 -12.25 6.45
CA GLY A 22 5.20 -13.45 6.01
C GLY A 22 4.20 -13.16 4.88
N THR A 23 3.19 -14.01 4.76
CA THR A 23 2.10 -13.86 3.78
C THR A 23 0.75 -13.74 4.49
N GLY A 24 -0.24 -13.08 3.90
CA GLY A 24 -1.57 -13.01 4.50
C GLY A 24 -2.38 -11.80 4.05
N ARG A 25 -2.96 -11.07 5.02
CA ARG A 25 -3.74 -9.86 4.79
C ARG A 25 -2.89 -8.63 5.12
N GLY A 26 -2.99 -7.61 4.29
CA GLY A 26 -2.43 -6.30 4.53
C GLY A 26 -3.42 -5.21 4.19
N CYS A 27 -3.00 -3.97 4.41
CA CYS A 27 -3.64 -2.79 3.85
C CYS A 27 -2.65 -2.02 2.97
N LEU A 28 -3.19 -1.19 2.09
CA LEU A 28 -2.40 -0.37 1.17
C LEU A 28 -2.90 1.08 1.25
N LEU A 29 -1.96 2.00 1.44
CA LEU A 29 -2.19 3.43 1.39
C LEU A 29 -1.34 4.01 0.27
N GLY A 30 -1.95 4.77 -0.63
CA GLY A 30 -1.25 5.51 -1.68
C GLY A 30 -1.46 7.01 -1.49
N SER A 31 -0.39 7.79 -1.58
CA SER A 31 -0.44 9.23 -1.86
C SER A 31 0.02 9.47 -3.30
N ARG A 32 0.13 10.72 -3.74
CA ARG A 32 0.64 11.03 -5.08
C ARG A 32 2.02 10.43 -5.35
N ASP A 33 2.92 10.47 -4.35
CA ASP A 33 4.33 10.14 -4.51
C ASP A 33 4.76 8.89 -3.74
N LEU A 34 3.95 8.37 -2.82
CA LEU A 34 4.29 7.25 -1.96
C LEU A 34 3.24 6.13 -2.02
N ILE A 35 3.71 4.89 -1.86
CA ILE A 35 2.85 3.73 -1.62
C ILE A 35 3.35 3.00 -0.38
N LEU A 36 2.48 2.86 0.61
CA LEU A 36 2.74 2.14 1.84
C LEU A 36 1.87 0.88 1.91
N GLN A 37 2.51 -0.27 2.01
CA GLN A 37 1.87 -1.53 2.37
C GLN A 37 2.19 -1.85 3.82
N LEU A 38 1.17 -2.21 4.60
CA LEU A 38 1.33 -2.66 5.98
C LEU A 38 0.77 -4.07 6.15
N PRO A 39 1.42 -4.93 6.96
CA PRO A 39 0.83 -6.20 7.36
C PRO A 39 -0.34 -5.96 8.32
N VAL A 40 -1.42 -6.75 8.18
CA VAL A 40 -2.59 -6.72 9.08
C VAL A 40 -2.70 -8.06 9.81
N ARG A 41 -2.59 -9.16 9.07
CA ARG A 41 -2.51 -10.53 9.61
C ARG A 41 -1.55 -11.31 8.74
N THR A 42 -0.50 -11.87 9.32
CA THR A 42 0.47 -12.69 8.58
C THR A 42 0.52 -14.13 9.09
N PHE A 43 0.88 -15.02 8.19
CA PHE A 43 1.13 -16.42 8.41
C PHE A 43 2.62 -16.68 8.15
N THR A 44 3.26 -17.41 9.07
CA THR A 44 4.68 -17.80 8.96
C THR A 44 4.82 -19.29 9.28
N GLY A 45 5.79 -19.97 8.66
CA GLY A 45 5.95 -21.42 8.78
C GLY A 45 5.20 -22.20 7.68
N SER A 46 5.18 -23.53 7.82
CA SER A 46 4.61 -24.45 6.82
C SER A 46 3.65 -25.43 7.48
N GLU A 47 2.47 -25.63 6.92
CA GLU A 47 1.47 -26.61 7.34
C GLU A 47 1.34 -26.74 8.86
N ARG A 48 1.99 -27.74 9.47
CA ARG A 48 1.94 -28.06 10.91
C ARG A 48 2.59 -27.01 11.82
N THR A 49 3.45 -26.14 11.30
CA THR A 49 4.12 -25.06 12.06
C THR A 49 3.60 -23.67 11.70
N MET A 50 2.44 -23.59 11.02
CA MET A 50 1.88 -22.32 10.59
C MET A 50 1.47 -21.46 11.79
N GLY A 51 2.26 -20.45 12.12
CA GLY A 51 1.95 -19.42 13.09
C GLY A 51 1.13 -18.30 12.46
N THR A 52 0.13 -17.80 13.18
CA THR A 52 -0.65 -16.60 12.79
C THR A 52 -0.25 -15.45 13.69
N ARG A 53 0.02 -14.28 13.10
CA ARG A 53 0.31 -13.02 13.81
C ARG A 53 -0.63 -11.94 13.35
N ASP A 54 -1.40 -11.38 14.29
CA ASP A 54 -2.17 -10.17 14.10
C ASP A 54 -1.31 -8.95 14.43
N TRP A 55 -1.44 -7.90 13.62
CA TRP A 55 -0.63 -6.70 13.72
C TRP A 55 -1.43 -5.56 14.37
N PHE A 56 -0.76 -4.85 15.28
CA PHE A 56 -1.34 -3.75 16.04
C PHE A 56 -0.34 -2.59 16.11
N ILE A 57 -0.87 -1.37 16.14
CA ILE A 57 -0.11 -0.13 16.37
C ILE A 57 -0.77 0.56 17.55
N GLU A 58 0.00 0.84 18.60
CA GLU A 58 -0.51 1.42 19.85
C GLU A 58 -1.73 0.66 20.41
N GLY A 59 -1.68 -0.68 20.35
CA GLY A 59 -2.74 -1.55 20.84
C GLY A 59 -4.01 -1.61 19.97
N ARG A 60 -4.06 -0.92 18.83
CA ARG A 60 -5.19 -0.93 17.89
C ARG A 60 -4.87 -1.72 16.63
N PRO A 61 -5.85 -2.42 16.00
CA PRO A 61 -5.65 -3.06 14.71
C PRO A 61 -5.10 -2.06 13.68
N VAL A 62 -4.12 -2.48 12.86
CA VAL A 62 -3.41 -1.58 11.92
C VAL A 62 -4.38 -0.75 11.06
N VAL A 63 -5.43 -1.37 10.52
CA VAL A 63 -6.42 -0.67 9.67
C VAL A 63 -7.16 0.43 10.43
N GLU A 64 -7.56 0.16 11.68
CA GLU A 64 -8.27 1.13 12.52
C GLU A 64 -7.35 2.28 12.91
N TYR A 65 -6.09 1.97 13.24
CA TYR A 65 -5.08 2.99 13.53
C TYR A 65 -4.91 3.92 12.33
N VAL A 66 -4.63 3.39 11.14
CA VAL A 66 -4.39 4.18 9.92
C VAL A 66 -5.61 5.03 9.58
N ARG A 67 -6.83 4.46 9.61
CA ARG A 67 -8.07 5.23 9.38
C ARG A 67 -8.21 6.39 10.35
N SER A 68 -8.00 6.15 11.65
CA SER A 68 -8.12 7.21 12.66
C SER A 68 -7.12 8.35 12.46
N ARG A 69 -5.94 8.07 11.90
CA ARG A 69 -4.97 9.10 11.54
C ARG A 69 -5.42 9.86 10.30
N LEU A 70 -5.90 9.18 9.26
CA LEU A 70 -6.39 9.82 8.03
C LEU A 70 -7.64 10.70 8.27
N GLU A 71 -8.43 10.38 9.29
CA GLU A 71 -9.59 11.18 9.73
C GLU A 71 -9.22 12.39 10.60
N ASP A 72 -7.95 12.51 11.02
CA ASP A 72 -7.46 13.63 11.83
C ASP A 72 -7.43 14.92 10.98
N PRO A 73 -8.23 15.95 11.32
CA PRO A 73 -8.30 17.18 10.53
C PRO A 73 -6.99 17.98 10.53
N ALA A 74 -6.03 17.66 11.41
CA ALA A 74 -4.71 18.26 11.43
C ALA A 74 -3.76 17.67 10.38
N ILE A 75 -4.06 16.52 9.78
CA ILE A 75 -3.22 15.92 8.74
C ILE A 75 -3.49 16.59 7.40
N ASP A 76 -2.45 17.24 6.87
CA ASP A 76 -2.36 17.70 5.48
C ASP A 76 -1.48 16.77 4.64
N ALA A 77 -1.26 17.11 3.37
CA ALA A 77 -0.46 16.29 2.45
C ALA A 77 0.99 16.06 2.92
N THR A 78 1.62 17.03 3.57
CA THR A 78 2.98 16.86 4.12
C THR A 78 2.94 15.95 5.36
N GLY A 79 1.90 16.11 6.19
CA GLY A 79 1.63 15.23 7.32
C GLY A 79 1.34 13.79 6.89
N LEU A 80 0.68 13.58 5.76
CA LEU A 80 0.41 12.26 5.19
C LEU A 80 1.70 11.53 4.80
N ASP A 81 2.60 12.20 4.08
CA ASP A 81 3.90 11.60 3.72
C ASP A 81 4.75 11.30 4.96
N GLY A 82 4.73 12.22 5.95
CA GLY A 82 5.35 12.02 7.26
C GLY A 82 4.81 10.77 7.95
N LEU A 83 3.48 10.64 8.05
CA LEU A 83 2.79 9.49 8.60
C LEU A 83 3.19 8.18 7.88
N MET A 84 3.22 8.18 6.56
CA MET A 84 3.57 6.98 5.79
C MET A 84 5.01 6.52 6.06
N ARG A 85 5.95 7.47 6.15
CA ARG A 85 7.37 7.19 6.47
C ARG A 85 7.53 6.72 7.91
N GLU A 86 6.83 7.35 8.85
CA GLU A 86 6.80 6.96 10.25
C GLU A 86 6.31 5.51 10.40
N LEU A 87 5.13 5.19 9.84
CA LEU A 87 4.57 3.85 9.86
C LEU A 87 5.49 2.81 9.22
N ALA A 88 6.13 3.15 8.10
CA ALA A 88 7.10 2.28 7.45
C ALA A 88 8.32 1.96 8.32
N SER A 89 8.73 2.89 9.18
CA SER A 89 9.83 2.70 10.11
C SER A 89 9.44 1.96 11.39
N ALA A 90 8.19 2.14 11.85
CA ALA A 90 7.70 1.60 13.12
C ALA A 90 7.14 0.17 12.99
N VAL A 91 6.60 -0.18 11.82
CA VAL A 91 5.93 -1.47 11.62
C VAL A 91 6.86 -2.44 10.90
N GLU A 92 7.27 -3.49 11.60
CA GLU A 92 8.05 -4.58 11.02
C GLU A 92 7.33 -5.17 9.78
N GLY A 93 8.07 -5.32 8.68
CA GLY A 93 7.53 -5.83 7.42
C GLY A 93 6.72 -4.83 6.60
N ALA A 94 6.56 -3.58 7.06
CA ALA A 94 6.04 -2.52 6.22
C ALA A 94 6.91 -2.31 4.98
N VAL A 95 6.27 -1.90 3.89
CA VAL A 95 6.94 -1.59 2.63
C VAL A 95 6.49 -0.20 2.21
N LEU A 96 7.43 0.73 2.17
CA LEU A 96 7.25 2.02 1.53
C LEU A 96 7.92 2.00 0.15
N VAL A 97 7.21 2.48 -0.86
CA VAL A 97 7.73 2.71 -2.20
C VAL A 97 7.65 4.19 -2.49
N ASP A 98 8.80 4.78 -2.79
CA ASP A 98 8.91 6.15 -3.28
C ASP A 98 8.79 6.15 -4.81
N LEU A 99 7.74 6.77 -5.34
CA LEU A 99 7.46 6.77 -6.77
C LEU A 99 8.45 7.64 -7.56
N SER A 100 9.21 8.53 -6.92
CA SER A 100 10.24 9.33 -7.59
C SER A 100 11.40 8.48 -8.13
N VAL A 101 11.67 7.32 -7.50
CA VAL A 101 12.70 6.37 -7.94
C VAL A 101 12.14 5.21 -8.77
N VAL A 102 10.80 5.14 -8.90
CA VAL A 102 10.13 4.11 -9.71
C VAL A 102 10.26 4.48 -11.19
N ARG A 103 10.86 3.58 -11.97
CA ARG A 103 11.01 3.73 -13.42
C ARG A 103 9.74 3.38 -14.17
N ARG A 104 8.96 2.43 -13.65
CA ARG A 104 7.72 1.98 -14.26
C ARG A 104 6.66 1.69 -13.21
N PHE A 105 5.48 2.23 -13.43
CA PHE A 105 4.32 2.06 -12.59
C PHE A 105 3.12 1.63 -13.42
N LYS A 106 2.35 0.65 -12.93
CA LYS A 106 1.12 0.18 -13.56
C LYS A 106 0.08 -0.13 -12.51
N VAL A 107 -1.16 0.28 -12.77
CA VAL A 107 -2.33 -0.23 -12.05
C VAL A 107 -3.11 -1.13 -12.99
N ARG A 108 -3.28 -2.41 -12.61
CA ARG A 108 -4.08 -3.36 -13.37
C ARG A 108 -5.47 -3.49 -12.74
N THR A 109 -6.49 -3.46 -13.60
CA THR A 109 -7.90 -3.60 -13.22
C THR A 109 -8.61 -4.67 -14.06
N SER A 110 -7.86 -5.65 -14.60
CA SER A 110 -8.40 -6.67 -15.51
C SER A 110 -9.21 -7.73 -14.76
N LEU A 111 -9.97 -8.54 -15.50
CA LEU A 111 -10.80 -9.63 -14.95
C LEU A 111 -9.98 -10.68 -14.17
N LEU A 112 -8.75 -10.96 -14.61
CA LEU A 112 -7.90 -12.02 -14.07
C LEU A 112 -6.82 -11.50 -13.11
N SER A 113 -6.56 -10.19 -13.07
CA SER A 113 -5.54 -9.61 -12.19
C SER A 113 -5.85 -8.16 -11.83
N GLY A 114 -5.95 -7.88 -10.53
CA GLY A 114 -6.06 -6.53 -9.96
C GLY A 114 -4.85 -6.20 -9.10
N GLY A 115 -4.36 -4.96 -9.13
CA GLY A 115 -3.28 -4.52 -8.25
C GLY A 115 -2.40 -3.43 -8.81
N ILE A 116 -1.46 -3.01 -7.97
CA ILE A 116 -0.41 -2.05 -8.32
C ILE A 116 0.88 -2.81 -8.58
N TYR A 117 1.63 -2.39 -9.59
CA TYR A 117 2.90 -2.98 -9.96
C TYR A 117 3.92 -1.86 -10.16
N THR A 118 5.06 -1.96 -9.47
CA THR A 118 6.18 -1.02 -9.57
C THR A 118 7.44 -1.74 -10.02
N SER A 119 8.31 -1.04 -10.76
CA SER A 119 9.63 -1.54 -11.14
C SER A 119 10.64 -0.40 -11.06
N LEU A 120 11.79 -0.70 -10.45
CA LEU A 120 12.96 0.19 -10.43
C LEU A 120 13.82 0.06 -11.70
N ARG A 121 13.45 -0.85 -12.61
CA ARG A 121 14.12 -1.09 -13.89
C ARG A 121 13.28 -0.55 -15.05
N ASP A 122 13.97 -0.03 -16.06
CA ASP A 122 13.36 0.44 -17.31
C ASP A 122 12.86 -0.71 -18.21
N SER A 123 13.45 -1.90 -18.10
CA SER A 123 13.07 -3.07 -18.88
C SER A 123 13.35 -4.40 -18.15
N GLY A 124 12.77 -5.49 -18.66
CA GLY A 124 13.00 -6.85 -18.14
C GLY A 124 12.20 -7.22 -16.88
N PRO A 125 12.55 -8.35 -16.24
CA PRO A 125 11.92 -8.80 -14.99
C PRO A 125 12.32 -7.91 -13.81
N GLY A 126 11.44 -7.79 -12.82
CA GLY A 126 11.68 -6.95 -11.63
C GLY A 126 10.46 -6.20 -11.10
N TRP A 127 9.25 -6.65 -11.42
CA TRP A 127 8.03 -6.04 -10.90
C TRP A 127 7.79 -6.45 -9.46
N LYS A 128 7.54 -5.46 -8.60
CA LYS A 128 6.93 -5.65 -7.29
C LYS A 128 5.44 -5.42 -7.41
N GLY A 129 4.65 -6.44 -7.06
CA GLY A 129 3.19 -6.38 -7.13
C GLY A 129 2.55 -6.20 -5.75
N PHE A 130 1.48 -5.41 -5.71
CA PHE A 130 0.56 -5.25 -4.59
C PHE A 130 -0.82 -5.70 -5.09
N PRO A 131 -1.18 -6.99 -4.90
CA PRO A 131 -2.43 -7.52 -5.40
C PRO A 131 -3.62 -6.89 -4.69
N LEU A 132 -4.59 -6.40 -5.47
CA LEU A 132 -5.79 -5.73 -4.99
C LEU A 132 -7.04 -6.40 -5.56
N ARG A 133 -8.17 -6.25 -4.86
CA ARG A 133 -9.46 -6.57 -5.46
C ARG A 133 -9.73 -5.57 -6.59
N LYS A 134 -10.57 -5.98 -7.55
CA LYS A 134 -10.86 -5.18 -8.75
C LYS A 134 -11.41 -3.79 -8.42
N ALA A 135 -12.31 -3.70 -7.43
CA ALA A 135 -12.92 -2.43 -7.01
C ALA A 135 -11.87 -1.47 -6.44
N ASP A 136 -11.04 -1.95 -5.50
CA ASP A 136 -9.94 -1.17 -4.93
C ASP A 136 -8.97 -0.71 -6.02
N ALA A 137 -8.53 -1.63 -6.89
CA ALA A 137 -7.60 -1.30 -7.98
C ALA A 137 -8.12 -0.19 -8.92
N ALA A 138 -9.45 -0.06 -9.09
CA ALA A 138 -10.04 1.01 -9.89
C ALA A 138 -9.83 2.39 -9.23
N GLY A 139 -10.04 2.49 -7.91
CA GLY A 139 -9.77 3.73 -7.16
C GLY A 139 -8.29 4.14 -7.24
N PHE A 140 -7.38 3.18 -7.08
CA PHE A 140 -5.95 3.43 -7.27
C PHE A 140 -5.62 3.87 -8.70
N ARG A 141 -6.22 3.25 -9.72
CA ARG A 141 -5.99 3.64 -11.12
C ARG A 141 -6.42 5.07 -11.38
N ASP A 142 -7.55 5.49 -10.83
CA ASP A 142 -8.09 6.82 -11.04
C ASP A 142 -7.26 7.88 -10.28
N SER A 143 -6.81 7.58 -9.06
CA SER A 143 -5.89 8.45 -8.28
C SER A 143 -4.53 8.66 -8.96
N TYR A 144 -3.95 7.61 -9.59
CA TYR A 144 -2.66 7.72 -10.28
C TYR A 144 -2.76 8.05 -11.78
N ARG A 145 -3.95 8.40 -12.27
CA ARG A 145 -4.12 8.74 -13.69
C ARG A 145 -3.26 9.95 -14.05
N GLY A 146 -2.39 9.79 -15.05
CA GLY A 146 -1.49 10.86 -15.50
C GLY A 146 -0.24 11.06 -14.64
N HIS A 147 0.02 10.19 -13.65
CA HIS A 147 1.26 10.22 -12.88
C HIS A 147 2.49 10.01 -13.80
N PRO A 148 3.60 10.76 -13.66
CA PRO A 148 4.75 10.64 -14.57
C PRO A 148 5.36 9.22 -14.65
N ALA A 149 5.37 8.50 -13.53
CA ALA A 149 5.83 7.10 -13.49
C ALA A 149 4.85 6.11 -14.14
N SER A 150 3.59 6.50 -14.34
CA SER A 150 2.53 5.73 -15.01
C SER A 150 2.77 5.73 -16.53
N ALA A 151 3.91 5.19 -16.97
CA ALA A 151 4.21 5.03 -18.38
C ALA A 151 3.29 3.96 -19.00
N GLY A 152 2.30 4.43 -19.77
CA GLY A 152 1.51 3.64 -20.73
C GLY A 152 0.59 2.60 -20.11
N GLY A 153 -0.69 2.97 -19.97
CA GLY A 153 -1.79 2.00 -19.97
C GLY A 153 -1.84 1.24 -21.29
#